data_AF-A0A7X3LLI7-F1
#
_entry.id   AF-A0A7X3LLI7-F1
#
_cell.length_a   1.000
_cell.length_b   1.000
_cell.length_c   1.000
_cell.angle_alpha   90.00
_cell.angle_beta   90.00
_cell.angle_gamma   90.00
#
_symmetry.space_group_name_H-M   'P 1'
#
loop_
_entity.id
_entity.type
_entity.pdbx_description
1 polymer ?
#
loop_
_entity_poly.entity_id
_entity_poly.type
_entity_poly.pdbx_seq_one_letter_code
_entity_poly.pdbx_strand_id
1 'polypeptide(L)'
;MAWFRSKEPRIPAWQLREKQDEELAVYMDVRKAQREWERARLLFEEAVGEEQIDYAIYMLEAAELKYQMNLRAAKRIGLNRAQLINHHRAEA
;
A
#
# COMPACT_ATOMS: atom_id res chain seq x y z
N MET A 1 -13.02 -32.00 -39.07
CA MET A 1 -11.70 -31.99 -38.41
C MET A 1 -11.61 -30.77 -37.50
N ALA A 2 -11.94 -30.91 -36.21
CA ALA A 2 -11.89 -29.80 -35.25
C ALA A 2 -10.68 -29.99 -34.32
N TRP A 3 -9.49 -29.67 -34.83
CA TRP A 3 -8.21 -29.98 -34.20
C TRP A 3 -7.64 -28.84 -33.34
N PHE A 4 -8.44 -27.86 -32.93
CA PHE A 4 -7.98 -26.82 -32.02
C PHE A 4 -9.10 -26.41 -31.07
N ARG A 5 -9.27 -27.20 -30.00
CA ARG A 5 -9.98 -26.76 -28.80
C ARG A 5 -8.92 -26.18 -27.88
N SER A 6 -8.86 -24.85 -27.79
CA SER A 6 -7.92 -24.15 -26.91
C SER A 6 -8.07 -24.68 -25.50
N LYS A 7 -7.02 -25.34 -24.98
CA LYS A 7 -6.89 -25.61 -23.56
C LYS A 7 -6.43 -24.32 -22.92
N GLU A 8 -7.36 -23.48 -22.51
CA GLU A 8 -7.03 -22.39 -21.59
C GLU A 8 -6.32 -22.99 -20.37
N PRO A 9 -5.13 -22.48 -19.99
CA PRO A 9 -4.45 -22.96 -18.81
C PRO A 9 -5.32 -22.66 -17.59
N ARG A 10 -5.82 -23.72 -16.93
CA ARG A 10 -6.52 -23.60 -15.65
C ARG A 10 -5.51 -23.15 -14.59
N ILE A 11 -5.54 -21.87 -14.23
CA ILE A 11 -4.79 -21.37 -13.09
C ILE A 11 -5.37 -22.05 -11.83
N PRO A 12 -4.55 -22.72 -11.02
CA PRO A 12 -5.03 -23.40 -9.83
C PRO A 12 -5.48 -22.39 -8.75
N ALA A 13 -6.50 -22.75 -7.97
CA ALA A 13 -7.12 -21.86 -7.00
C ALA A 13 -6.15 -21.34 -5.91
N TRP A 14 -5.12 -22.10 -5.56
CA TRP A 14 -4.10 -21.68 -4.59
C TRP A 14 -3.25 -20.51 -5.12
N GLN A 15 -2.95 -20.48 -6.42
CA GLN A 15 -2.16 -19.41 -7.04
C GLN A 15 -2.95 -18.09 -7.07
N LEU A 16 -4.27 -18.18 -7.27
CA LEU A 16 -5.16 -17.03 -7.17
C LEU A 16 -5.29 -16.51 -5.73
N ARG A 17 -5.26 -17.42 -4.74
CA ARG A 17 -5.27 -17.04 -3.32
C ARG A 17 -3.97 -16.36 -2.92
N GLU A 18 -2.82 -16.93 -3.28
CA GLU A 18 -1.50 -16.36 -3.00
C GLU A 18 -1.38 -14.93 -3.56
N LYS A 19 -1.84 -14.71 -4.80
CA LYS A 19 -1.88 -13.37 -5.39
C LYS A 19 -2.78 -12.40 -4.61
N GLN A 20 -3.96 -12.84 -4.17
CA GLN A 20 -4.86 -12.00 -3.36
C GLN A 20 -4.25 -11.68 -1.99
N ASP A 21 -3.58 -12.64 -1.36
CA ASP A 21 -2.91 -12.45 -0.08
C ASP A 21 -1.74 -11.46 -0.22
N GLU A 22 -0.97 -11.53 -1.32
CA GLU A 22 0.08 -10.56 -1.65
C GLU A 22 -0.49 -9.15 -1.87
N GLU A 23 -1.57 -9.04 -2.66
CA GLU A 23 -2.26 -7.77 -2.90
C GLU A 23 -2.79 -7.15 -1.58
N LEU A 24 -3.36 -7.98 -0.70
CA LEU A 24 -3.84 -7.54 0.61
C LEU A 24 -2.70 -7.09 1.52
N ALA A 25 -1.58 -7.83 1.56
CA ALA A 25 -0.42 -7.47 2.37
C ALA A 25 0.14 -6.11 1.95
N VAL A 26 0.31 -5.89 0.65
CA VAL A 26 0.80 -4.61 0.12
C VAL A 26 -0.19 -3.48 0.36
N TYR A 27 -1.50 -3.74 0.25
CA TYR A 27 -2.53 -2.77 0.64
C TYR A 27 -2.39 -2.35 2.12
N MET A 28 -2.23 -3.33 3.02
CA MET A 28 -2.08 -3.09 4.45
C MET A 28 -0.82 -2.28 4.77
N ASP A 29 0.28 -2.53 4.08
CA ASP A 29 1.53 -1.77 4.23
C ASP A 29 1.36 -0.31 3.80
N VAL A 30 0.67 -0.07 2.68
CA VAL A 30 0.33 1.28 2.21
C VAL A 30 -0.51 2.02 3.26
N ARG A 31 -1.55 1.37 3.80
CA ARG A 31 -2.42 1.96 4.83
C ARG A 31 -1.69 2.24 6.13
N LYS A 32 -0.79 1.35 6.54
CA LYS A 32 0.04 1.55 7.72
C LYS A 32 0.97 2.75 7.53
N ALA A 33 1.67 2.83 6.41
CA ALA A 33 2.56 3.94 6.12
C ALA A 33 1.80 5.28 5.99
N GLN A 34 0.59 5.27 5.42
CA GLN A 34 -0.28 6.46 5.39
C GLN A 34 -0.61 6.94 6.81
N ARG A 35 -1.04 6.05 7.71
CA ARG A 35 -1.35 6.42 9.11
C ARG A 35 -0.12 6.93 9.86
N GLU A 36 1.05 6.36 9.61
CA GLU A 36 2.30 6.82 10.19
C GLU A 36 2.65 8.24 9.70
N TRP A 37 2.45 8.52 8.41
CA TRP A 37 2.63 9.86 7.85
C TRP A 37 1.64 10.88 8.43
N GLU A 38 0.37 10.52 8.56
CA GLU A 38 -0.64 11.38 9.20
C GLU A 38 -0.27 11.70 10.66
N ARG A 39 0.22 10.71 11.42
CA ARG A 39 0.71 10.92 12.79
C ARG A 39 1.94 11.83 12.85
N ALA A 40 2.91 11.63 11.96
CA ALA A 40 4.09 12.49 11.91
C ALA A 40 3.73 13.93 11.51
N ARG A 41 2.70 14.10 10.68
CA ARG A 41 2.17 15.43 10.34
C ARG A 41 1.54 16.12 11.55
N LEU A 42 0.74 15.40 12.33
CA LEU A 42 0.18 15.93 13.58
C LEU A 42 1.28 16.30 14.59
N LEU A 43 2.31 15.46 14.72
CA LEU A 43 3.47 15.75 15.55
C LEU A 43 4.15 17.07 15.13
N PHE A 44 4.29 17.31 13.83
CA PHE A 44 4.83 18.56 13.30
C PHE A 44 3.91 19.77 13.56
N GLU A 45 2.59 19.59 13.42
CA GLU A 45 1.60 20.65 13.72
C GLU A 45 1.60 21.05 15.20
N GLU A 46 1.90 20.12 16.11
CA GLU A 46 1.92 20.34 17.57
C GLU A 46 3.31 20.73 18.12
N ALA A 47 4.38 20.58 17.34
CA ALA A 47 5.74 20.80 17.79
C ALA A 47 5.99 22.26 18.20
N VAL A 48 6.61 22.46 19.37
CA VAL A 48 6.94 23.79 19.89
C VAL A 48 8.42 23.89 20.28
N GLY A 49 9.06 24.99 19.85
CA GLY A 49 10.49 25.17 20.05
C GLY A 49 11.33 24.44 19.01
N GLU A 50 12.56 24.93 18.83
CA GLU A 50 13.46 24.56 17.73
C GLU A 50 13.75 23.05 17.69
N GLU A 51 14.14 22.45 18.81
CA GLU A 51 14.48 21.03 18.89
C GLU A 51 13.30 20.11 18.54
N GLN A 52 12.08 20.46 18.97
CA GLN A 52 10.89 19.65 18.69
C GLN A 52 10.49 19.77 17.22
N ILE A 53 10.64 20.97 16.63
CA ILE A 53 10.36 21.21 15.22
C ILE A 53 11.33 20.38 14.35
N ASP A 54 12.63 20.42 14.65
CA ASP A 54 13.63 19.63 13.90
C ASP A 54 13.36 18.13 13.99
N TYR A 55 13.02 17.64 15.18
CA TYR A 55 12.62 16.24 15.36
C TYR A 55 11.37 15.89 14.55
N ALA A 56 10.35 16.74 14.57
CA ALA A 56 9.12 16.49 13.86
C ALA A 56 9.30 16.53 12.32
N ILE A 57 10.15 17.42 11.80
CA ILE A 57 10.54 17.45 10.39
C ILE A 57 11.19 16.13 10.00
N TYR A 58 12.21 15.70 10.76
CA TYR A 58 12.90 14.43 10.50
C TYR A 58 11.94 13.24 10.45
N MET A 59 11.02 13.16 11.41
CA MET A 59 10.02 12.08 11.47
C MET A 59 9.02 12.15 10.31
N LEU A 60 8.58 13.34 9.92
CA LEU A 60 7.66 13.55 8.80
C LEU A 60 8.30 13.14 7.47
N GLU A 61 9.54 13.55 7.21
CA GLU A 61 10.29 13.18 6.00
C GLU A 61 10.50 11.66 5.92
N ALA A 62 10.87 11.02 7.03
CA ALA A 62 11.05 9.58 7.09
C ALA A 62 9.74 8.82 6.82
N ALA A 63 8.63 9.28 7.41
CA ALA A 63 7.32 8.70 7.19
C ALA A 63 6.82 8.90 5.75
N GLU A 64 7.06 10.07 5.16
CA GLU A 64 6.73 10.36 3.76
C GLU A 64 7.51 9.45 2.81
N LEU A 65 8.83 9.34 2.99
CA LEU A 65 9.67 8.47 2.15
C LEU A 65 9.19 7.03 2.22
N LYS A 66 8.90 6.52 3.43
CA LYS A 66 8.34 5.18 3.62
C LYS A 66 7.00 5.03 2.91
N TYR A 67 6.10 6.00 3.01
CA TYR A 67 4.82 5.95 2.31
C TYR A 67 4.99 5.92 0.79
N GLN A 68 5.86 6.75 0.23
CA GLN A 68 6.17 6.74 -1.19
C GLN A 68 6.76 5.40 -1.66
N MET A 69 7.63 4.77 -0.87
CA MET A 69 8.16 3.43 -1.18
C MET A 69 7.06 2.37 -1.25
N ASN A 70 6.11 2.40 -0.32
CA ASN A 70 4.97 1.49 -0.31
C ASN A 70 4.02 1.72 -1.49
N LEU A 71 3.77 2.97 -1.87
CA LEU A 71 3.00 3.30 -3.07
C LEU A 71 3.68 2.78 -4.35
N ARG A 72 5.01 2.86 -4.44
CA ARG A 72 5.78 2.28 -5.56
C ARG A 72 5.69 0.76 -5.56
N ALA A 73 5.70 0.10 -4.39
CA ALA A 73 5.51 -1.34 -4.27
C ALA A 73 4.12 -1.77 -4.77
N ALA A 74 3.06 -1.11 -4.32
CA ALA A 74 1.69 -1.33 -4.80
C ALA A 74 1.58 -1.19 -6.32
N LYS A 75 2.16 -0.12 -6.89
CA LYS A 75 2.15 0.10 -8.33
C LYS A 75 2.86 -1.02 -9.11
N ARG A 76 3.95 -1.60 -8.57
CA ARG A 76 4.70 -2.69 -9.24
C ARG A 76 3.89 -3.97 -9.36
N ILE A 77 3.05 -4.28 -8.38
CA ILE A 77 2.17 -5.48 -8.41
C ILE A 77 0.83 -5.23 -9.13
N GLY A 78 0.65 -4.04 -9.71
CA GLY A 78 -0.54 -3.69 -10.47
C GLY A 78 -1.72 -3.19 -9.64
N LEU A 79 -1.54 -2.96 -8.33
CA LEU A 79 -2.54 -2.28 -7.51
C LEU A 79 -2.63 -0.81 -7.90
N ASN A 80 -3.74 -0.43 -8.53
CA ASN A 80 -4.05 0.95 -8.86
C ASN A 80 -4.89 1.60 -7.75
N ARG A 81 -5.05 2.93 -7.83
CA ARG A 81 -5.79 3.71 -6.83
C ARG A 81 -7.24 3.25 -6.66
N ALA A 82 -7.90 2.77 -7.72
CA ALA A 82 -9.27 2.26 -7.62
C ALA A 82 -9.34 0.94 -6.83
N GLN A 83 -8.36 0.04 -7.00
CA GLN A 83 -8.25 -1.19 -6.22
C GLN A 83 -7.95 -0.89 -4.74
N LEU A 84 -7.04 0.05 -4.46
CA LEU A 84 -6.77 0.51 -3.09
C LEU A 84 -8.04 1.06 -2.41
N ILE A 85 -8.88 1.80 -3.15
CA ILE A 85 -10.17 2.31 -2.65
C ILE A 85 -11.17 1.17 -2.39
N ASN A 86 -11.20 0.15 -3.26
CA ASN A 86 -12.08 -1.00 -3.08
C ASN A 86 -11.74 -1.81 -1.83
N HIS A 87 -10.44 -2.06 -1.57
CA HIS A 87 -10.01 -2.70 -0.33
C HIS A 87 -10.39 -1.88 0.91
N HIS A 88 -10.27 -0.55 0.84
CA HIS A 88 -10.72 0.34 1.92
C HIS A 88 -12.22 0.21 2.23
N ARG A 89 -13.07 -0.01 1.22
CA ARG A 89 -14.52 -0.17 1.42
C ARG A 89 -14.90 -1.54 1.97
N ALA A 90 -14.06 -2.56 1.78
CA ALA A 90 -14.32 -3.89 2.31
C ALA A 90 -14.03 -4.00 3.83
N GLU A 91 -13.27 -3.07 4.39
CA GLU A 91 -12.91 -3.02 5.83
C GLU A 91 -13.81 -2.10 6.68
N ALA A 92 -14.65 -1.26 6.05
CA ALA A 92 -15.51 -0.27 6.71
C ALA A 92 -16.97 -0.75 6.81
#